data_AF-A0A2M7UTN0-F1
#
_entry.id   AF-A0A2M7UTN0-F1
#
_cell.length_a   1.000
_cell.length_b   1.000
_cell.length_c   1.000
_cell.angle_alpha   90.00
_cell.angle_beta   90.00
_cell.angle_gamma   90.00
#
_symmetry.space_group_name_H-M   'P 1'
#
loop_
_entity.id
_entity.type
_entity.pdbx_description
1 polymer ?
#
loop_
_entity_poly.entity_id
_entity_poly.type
_entity_poly.pdbx_seq_one_letter_code
_entity_poly.pdbx_strand_id
1 'polypeptide(L)'
;MRIEARFHLPYLTTMLTNKKGLFFAMAIVVLTLTPFVGVHATVFEASFLSLIGNIIIFFAGLLGKILTLIIGVFIALVQYNNFIKEPIVTTGFYIVRQLCTMLFVVILLVIAIATVLHIESYHWRRTLPKMMIMVVLVYFSLSITGFMIDIAQAVMLT
;
A
#
# COMPACT_ATOMS: atom_id res chain seq x y z
N MET A 1 46.34 -19.79 51.81
CA MET A 1 46.21 -18.34 52.04
C MET A 1 45.74 -17.69 50.76
N ARG A 2 44.64 -16.94 50.86
CA ARG A 2 44.11 -15.94 49.91
C ARG A 2 43.21 -16.38 48.74
N ILE A 3 41.97 -15.90 48.87
CA ILE A 3 40.82 -15.84 47.97
C ILE A 3 41.07 -14.75 46.89
N GLU A 4 40.13 -14.65 45.94
CA GLU A 4 39.90 -13.59 44.95
C GLU A 4 40.63 -13.84 43.60
N ALA A 5 40.00 -13.95 42.42
CA ALA A 5 38.66 -13.55 42.04
C ALA A 5 38.16 -14.35 40.82
N ARG A 6 36.93 -14.83 40.96
CA ARG A 6 36.02 -15.10 39.86
C ARG A 6 35.83 -13.80 39.07
N PHE A 7 36.23 -13.77 37.80
CA PHE A 7 35.65 -12.81 36.85
C PHE A 7 35.59 -13.42 35.45
N HIS A 8 34.49 -14.15 35.21
CA HIS A 8 33.76 -14.21 33.95
C HIS A 8 34.55 -14.19 32.62
N LEU A 9 35.27 -15.27 32.31
CA LEU A 9 35.86 -15.50 30.97
C LEU A 9 35.14 -16.50 30.02
N PRO A 10 33.89 -16.98 30.23
CA PRO A 10 33.24 -17.85 29.23
C PRO A 10 32.70 -17.09 28.00
N TYR A 11 32.66 -15.76 28.03
CA TYR A 11 32.13 -14.93 26.94
C TYR A 11 33.15 -14.68 25.81
N LEU A 12 34.46 -14.77 26.09
CA LEU A 12 35.52 -14.51 25.09
C LEU A 12 35.79 -15.70 24.18
N THR A 13 35.65 -16.93 24.68
CA THR A 13 35.86 -18.15 23.88
C THR A 13 34.72 -18.42 22.90
N THR A 14 33.50 -18.02 23.26
CA THR A 14 32.31 -18.14 22.40
C THR A 14 32.32 -17.11 21.25
N MET A 15 32.89 -15.92 21.48
CA MET A 15 33.06 -14.90 20.43
C MET A 15 34.14 -15.26 19.39
N LEU A 16 35.18 -16.02 19.78
CA LEU A 16 36.26 -16.45 18.89
C LEU A 16 35.89 -17.66 18.02
N THR A 17 34.90 -18.47 18.41
CA THR A 17 34.38 -19.61 17.62
C THR A 17 33.34 -19.17 16.57
N ASN A 18 32.85 -17.92 16.66
CA ASN A 18 31.92 -17.39 15.68
C ASN A 18 32.69 -16.74 14.54
N LYS A 19 32.55 -17.26 13.31
CA LYS A 19 33.19 -16.73 12.09
C LYS A 19 32.99 -15.22 11.90
N LYS A 20 31.91 -14.65 12.44
CA LYS A 20 31.61 -13.21 12.43
C LYS A 20 32.32 -12.43 13.55
N GLY A 21 32.52 -13.03 14.73
CA GLY A 21 33.23 -12.44 15.86
C GLY A 21 34.75 -12.44 15.69
N LEU A 22 35.30 -13.50 15.09
CA LEU A 22 36.72 -13.56 14.70
C LEU A 22 37.07 -12.49 13.64
N PHE A 23 36.16 -12.26 12.68
CA PHE A 23 36.33 -11.21 11.67
C PHE A 23 36.32 -9.81 12.31
N PHE A 24 35.48 -9.61 13.32
CA PHE A 24 35.40 -8.35 14.07
C PHE A 24 36.66 -8.12 14.93
N ALA A 25 37.15 -9.17 15.59
CA ALA A 25 38.40 -9.12 16.36
C ALA A 25 39.63 -8.91 15.47
N MET A 26 39.72 -9.57 14.31
CA MET A 26 40.78 -9.32 13.33
C MET A 26 40.69 -7.91 12.74
N ALA A 27 39.50 -7.41 12.45
CA ALA A 27 39.33 -6.05 11.94
C ALA A 27 39.80 -4.99 12.94
N ILE A 28 39.57 -5.20 14.24
CA ILE A 28 40.07 -4.32 15.30
C ILE A 28 41.59 -4.40 15.41
N VAL A 29 42.17 -5.60 15.34
CA VAL A 29 43.64 -5.78 15.39
C VAL A 29 44.33 -5.18 14.17
N VAL A 30 43.75 -5.32 12.97
CA VAL A 30 44.24 -4.71 11.73
C VAL A 30 44.12 -3.18 11.78
N LEU A 31 43.06 -2.64 12.39
CA LEU A 31 42.92 -1.20 12.63
C LEU A 31 43.98 -0.63 13.60
N THR A 32 44.48 -1.46 14.53
CA THR A 32 45.47 -1.02 15.54
C THR A 32 46.92 -1.19 15.12
N LEU A 33 47.22 -1.96 14.07
CA LEU A 33 48.59 -2.21 13.59
C LEU A 33 49.03 -1.31 12.44
N THR A 34 48.13 -0.51 11.87
CA THR A 34 48.48 0.56 10.93
C THR A 34 48.66 1.87 11.70
N PRO A 35 49.67 1.96 12.60
CA PRO A 35 50.72 2.87 12.19
C PRO A 35 52.16 2.59 12.65
N PHE A 36 52.99 2.09 11.73
CA PHE A 36 54.45 2.16 11.78
C PHE A 36 54.88 2.23 10.31
N VAL A 37 55.35 3.29 9.66
CA VAL A 37 56.10 4.52 9.97
C VAL A 37 55.83 5.47 8.78
N GLY A 38 55.61 6.77 9.03
CA GLY A 38 55.86 7.81 8.01
C GLY A 38 54.75 8.26 7.03
N VAL A 39 53.52 7.74 7.06
CA VAL A 39 52.42 8.19 6.16
C VAL A 39 51.15 8.65 6.94
N HIS A 40 51.20 8.66 8.28
CA HIS A 40 50.05 8.66 9.19
C HIS A 40 49.37 9.99 9.56
N ALA A 41 49.26 10.93 8.63
CA ALA A 41 48.27 12.02 8.80
C ALA A 41 47.09 11.82 7.84
N THR A 42 47.37 11.42 6.59
CA THR A 42 46.38 11.36 5.52
C THR A 42 45.56 10.06 5.53
N VAL A 43 46.17 8.92 5.89
CA VAL A 43 45.48 7.60 5.88
C VAL A 43 44.58 7.36 7.09
N PHE A 44 44.90 7.92 8.27
CA PHE A 44 44.05 7.79 9.46
C PHE A 44 42.81 8.68 9.34
N GLU A 45 42.98 9.93 8.91
CA GLU A 45 41.85 10.81 8.62
C GLU A 45 40.97 10.26 7.49
N ALA A 46 41.56 9.72 6.42
CA ALA A 46 40.80 9.09 5.34
C ALA A 46 40.00 7.85 5.82
N SER A 47 40.56 7.05 6.73
CA SER A 47 39.90 5.85 7.26
C SER A 47 38.74 6.20 8.21
N PHE A 48 38.91 7.23 9.05
CA PHE A 48 37.85 7.72 9.93
C PHE A 48 36.69 8.34 9.15
N LEU A 49 37.01 9.16 8.13
CA LEU A 49 36.01 9.77 7.26
C LEU A 49 35.26 8.72 6.42
N SER A 50 35.95 7.66 5.99
CA SER A 50 35.35 6.53 5.26
C SER A 50 34.39 5.70 6.14
N LEU A 51 34.70 5.51 7.42
CA LEU A 51 33.80 4.83 8.37
C LEU A 51 32.49 5.59 8.55
N ILE A 52 32.57 6.90 8.79
CA ILE A 52 31.40 7.77 8.92
C ILE A 52 30.61 7.81 7.61
N GLY A 53 31.31 7.92 6.48
CA GLY A 53 30.69 7.87 5.14
C GLY A 53 29.92 6.57 4.90
N ASN A 54 30.51 5.41 5.24
CA ASN A 54 29.85 4.11 5.07
C ASN A 54 28.63 3.94 5.99
N ILE A 55 28.67 4.47 7.22
CA ILE A 55 27.50 4.46 8.12
C ILE A 55 26.38 5.31 7.53
N ILE A 56 26.69 6.51 7.02
CA ILE A 56 25.70 7.40 6.40
C ILE A 56 25.11 6.74 5.14
N ILE A 57 25.93 6.13 4.28
CA ILE A 57 25.47 5.42 3.08
C ILE A 57 24.62 4.20 3.45
N PHE A 58 24.95 3.50 4.54
CA PHE A 58 24.15 2.37 5.04
C PHE A 58 22.74 2.84 5.45
N PHE A 59 22.63 3.91 6.24
CA PHE A 59 21.34 4.46 6.65
C PHE A 59 20.55 5.07 5.48
N ALA A 60 21.24 5.80 4.58
CA ALA A 60 20.62 6.34 3.36
C ALA A 60 20.12 5.21 2.44
N GLY A 61 20.88 4.12 2.30
CA GLY A 61 20.48 2.93 1.55
C GLY A 61 19.32 2.17 2.19
N LEU A 62 19.27 2.11 3.53
CA LEU A 62 18.14 1.53 4.26
C LEU A 62 16.86 2.33 4.01
N LEU A 63 16.92 3.65 4.14
CA LEU A 63 15.82 4.57 3.85
C LEU A 63 15.37 4.46 2.38
N GLY A 64 16.32 4.41 1.45
CA GLY A 64 16.03 4.21 0.03
C GLY A 64 15.27 2.91 -0.24
N LYS A 65 15.71 1.79 0.36
CA LYS A 65 15.02 0.49 0.22
C LYS A 65 13.61 0.51 0.80
N ILE A 66 13.39 1.16 1.93
CA ILE A 66 12.06 1.32 2.54
C ILE A 66 11.16 2.14 1.62
N LEU A 67 11.67 3.23 1.05
CA LEU A 67 10.92 4.07 0.12
C LEU A 67 10.55 3.31 -1.15
N THR A 68 11.48 2.56 -1.74
CA THR A 68 11.20 1.70 -2.91
C THR A 68 10.17 0.62 -2.60
N LEU A 69 10.19 0.03 -1.40
CA LEU A 69 9.20 -0.95 -0.97
C LEU A 69 7.80 -0.32 -0.88
N ILE A 70 7.69 0.88 -0.29
CA ILE A 70 6.43 1.60 -0.18
C ILE A 70 5.86 1.91 -1.57
N ILE A 71 6.69 2.43 -2.47
CA ILE A 71 6.29 2.72 -3.86
C ILE A 71 5.87 1.43 -4.58
N GLY A 72 6.61 0.34 -4.42
CA GLY A 72 6.30 -0.96 -5.03
C GLY A 72 4.96 -1.53 -4.58
N VAL A 73 4.64 -1.44 -3.28
CA VAL A 73 3.32 -1.82 -2.75
C VAL A 73 2.22 -0.92 -3.31
N PHE A 74 2.47 0.39 -3.40
CA PHE A 74 1.48 1.33 -3.95
C PHE A 74 1.16 1.04 -5.41
N ILE A 75 2.17 0.79 -6.25
CA ILE A 75 1.98 0.42 -7.65
C ILE A 75 1.17 -0.88 -7.76
N ALA A 76 1.47 -1.88 -6.93
CA ALA A 76 0.73 -3.14 -6.93
C ALA A 76 -0.76 -2.97 -6.58
N LEU A 77 -1.10 -2.02 -5.69
CA LEU A 77 -2.48 -1.69 -5.36
C LEU A 77 -3.20 -0.93 -6.49
N VAL A 78 -2.51 0.03 -7.12
CA VAL A 78 -3.08 0.85 -8.19
C VAL A 78 -3.35 0.03 -9.46
N GLN A 79 -2.51 -0.96 -9.75
CA GLN A 79 -2.70 -1.84 -10.90
C GLN A 79 -3.79 -2.91 -10.69
N TYR A 80 -4.40 -2.99 -9.51
CA TYR A 80 -5.51 -3.90 -9.30
C TYR A 80 -6.73 -3.41 -10.10
N ASN A 81 -7.08 -4.15 -11.15
CA ASN A 81 -8.10 -3.74 -12.11
C ASN A 81 -9.38 -4.62 -12.07
N ASN A 82 -9.50 -5.50 -11.07
CA ASN A 82 -10.63 -6.43 -10.96
C ASN A 82 -11.69 -6.00 -9.94
N PHE A 83 -11.68 -4.75 -9.47
CA PHE A 83 -12.62 -4.24 -8.47
C PHE A 83 -14.10 -4.46 -8.85
N ILE A 84 -14.46 -4.29 -10.13
CA ILE A 84 -15.85 -4.45 -10.61
C ILE A 84 -16.30 -5.91 -10.66
N LYS A 85 -15.37 -6.87 -10.82
CA LYS A 85 -15.67 -8.31 -10.91
C LYS A 85 -15.73 -8.99 -9.55
N GLU A 86 -15.38 -8.28 -8.48
CA GLU A 86 -15.36 -8.84 -7.14
C GLU A 86 -16.78 -9.28 -6.74
N PRO A 87 -16.97 -10.48 -6.16
CA PRO A 87 -18.27 -11.01 -5.75
C PRO A 87 -19.04 -10.05 -4.83
N ILE A 88 -18.33 -9.27 -4.01
CA ILE A 88 -18.93 -8.27 -3.12
C ILE A 88 -19.63 -7.16 -3.92
N VAL A 89 -18.97 -6.64 -4.96
CA VAL A 89 -19.50 -5.54 -5.78
C VAL A 89 -20.64 -6.03 -6.67
N THR A 90 -20.48 -7.19 -7.31
CA THR A 90 -21.51 -7.77 -8.18
C THR A 90 -22.77 -8.16 -7.40
N THR A 91 -22.62 -8.74 -6.21
CA THR A 91 -23.75 -9.09 -5.33
C THR A 91 -24.43 -7.83 -4.80
N GLY A 92 -23.67 -6.85 -4.34
CA GLY A 92 -24.21 -5.57 -3.87
C GLY A 92 -24.99 -4.84 -4.96
N PHE A 93 -24.45 -4.80 -6.19
CA PHE A 93 -25.14 -4.23 -7.33
C PHE A 93 -26.46 -4.95 -7.64
N TYR A 94 -26.45 -6.30 -7.61
CA TYR A 94 -27.66 -7.09 -7.84
C TYR A 94 -28.75 -6.81 -6.80
N ILE A 95 -28.39 -6.65 -5.52
CA ILE A 95 -29.33 -6.30 -4.44
C ILE A 95 -29.91 -4.90 -4.67
N VAL A 96 -29.07 -3.89 -4.93
CA VAL A 96 -29.54 -2.51 -5.16
C VAL A 96 -30.49 -2.43 -6.36
N ARG A 97 -30.18 -3.15 -7.45
CA ARG A 97 -31.04 -3.22 -8.64
C ARG A 97 -32.41 -3.82 -8.33
N GLN A 98 -32.45 -4.86 -7.50
CA GLN A 98 -33.72 -5.46 -7.06
C GLN A 98 -34.54 -4.48 -6.21
N LEU A 99 -33.90 -3.77 -5.28
CA LEU A 99 -34.58 -2.74 -4.48
C LEU A 99 -35.15 -1.62 -5.37
N CYS A 100 -34.37 -1.17 -6.35
CA CYS A 100 -34.81 -0.11 -7.26
C CYS A 100 -35.99 -0.58 -8.14
N THR A 101 -35.98 -1.83 -8.58
CA THR A 101 -37.07 -2.44 -9.34
C THR A 101 -38.36 -2.50 -8.51
N MET A 102 -38.29 -2.77 -7.20
CA MET A 102 -39.45 -2.72 -6.30
C MET A 102 -39.96 -1.29 -6.09
N LEU A 103 -39.07 -0.29 -5.97
CA LEU A 103 -39.46 1.12 -5.89
C LEU A 103 -40.19 1.59 -7.16
N PHE A 104 -39.75 1.14 -8.34
CA PHE A 104 -40.43 1.44 -9.60
C PHE A 104 -41.89 0.99 -9.60
N VAL A 105 -42.15 -0.23 -9.11
CA VAL A 105 -43.50 -0.79 -9.03
C VAL A 105 -44.38 0.04 -8.08
N VAL A 106 -43.85 0.45 -6.93
CA VAL A 106 -44.57 1.31 -5.97
C VAL A 106 -44.93 2.66 -6.61
N ILE A 107 -44.00 3.28 -7.34
CA ILE A 107 -44.27 4.56 -8.01
C ILE A 107 -45.33 4.38 -9.11
N LEU A 108 -45.26 3.31 -9.89
CA LEU A 108 -46.28 2.99 -10.89
C LEU A 108 -47.66 2.76 -10.25
N LEU A 109 -47.71 2.12 -9.08
CA LEU A 109 -48.95 1.93 -8.32
C LEU A 109 -49.55 3.28 -7.89
N VAL A 110 -48.73 4.19 -7.35
CA VAL A 110 -49.20 5.54 -6.96
C VAL A 110 -49.74 6.30 -8.18
N ILE A 111 -49.05 6.22 -9.32
CA ILE A 111 -49.51 6.84 -10.57
C ILE A 111 -50.82 6.22 -11.05
N ALA A 112 -50.98 4.89 -10.93
CA ALA A 112 -52.20 4.20 -11.33
C ALA A 112 -53.40 4.66 -10.48
N ILE A 113 -53.25 4.76 -9.16
CA ILE A 113 -54.30 5.29 -8.27
C ILE A 113 -54.64 6.74 -8.62
N ALA A 114 -53.64 7.58 -8.87
CA ALA A 114 -53.83 8.97 -9.29
C ALA A 114 -54.56 9.07 -10.65
N THR A 115 -54.30 8.14 -11.56
CA THR A 115 -54.94 8.07 -12.89
C THR A 115 -56.41 7.63 -12.76
N VAL A 116 -56.71 6.66 -11.89
CA VAL A 116 -58.09 6.22 -11.61
C VAL A 116 -58.92 7.37 -11.01
N LEU A 117 -58.33 8.20 -10.15
CA LEU A 117 -58.97 9.38 -9.55
C LEU A 117 -59.08 10.60 -10.49
N HIS A 118 -58.68 10.47 -11.76
CA HIS A 118 -58.71 11.57 -12.75
C HIS A 118 -57.98 12.85 -12.30
N ILE A 119 -56.93 12.72 -11.49
CA ILE A 119 -56.13 13.87 -11.09
C ILE A 119 -55.22 14.26 -12.26
N GLU A 120 -55.64 15.24 -13.06
CA GLU A 120 -54.94 15.67 -14.28
C GLU A 120 -53.48 16.12 -14.05
N SER A 121 -53.10 16.44 -12.81
CA SER A 121 -51.71 16.77 -12.46
C SER A 121 -50.73 15.63 -12.79
N TYR A 122 -51.16 14.37 -12.69
CA TYR A 122 -50.35 13.19 -13.02
C TYR A 122 -50.54 12.77 -14.48
N HIS A 123 -50.03 13.56 -15.41
CA HIS A 123 -49.97 13.18 -16.81
C HIS A 123 -49.03 11.97 -17.00
N TRP A 124 -49.62 10.78 -17.16
CA TRP A 124 -48.95 9.53 -17.54
C TRP A 124 -47.91 9.71 -18.65
N ARG A 125 -48.21 10.53 -19.66
CA ARG A 125 -47.30 10.86 -20.78
C ARG A 125 -46.01 11.57 -20.37
N ARG A 126 -45.99 12.29 -19.25
CA ARG A 126 -44.80 13.03 -18.76
C ARG A 126 -43.99 12.23 -17.75
N THR A 127 -44.63 11.36 -16.98
CA THR A 127 -43.98 10.60 -15.90
C THR A 127 -43.37 9.29 -16.39
N LEU A 128 -44.01 8.61 -17.34
CA LEU A 128 -43.50 7.38 -17.97
C LEU A 128 -42.11 7.53 -18.60
N PRO A 129 -41.83 8.54 -19.44
CA PRO A 129 -40.49 8.67 -20.06
C PRO A 129 -39.39 8.94 -19.02
N LYS A 130 -39.68 9.70 -17.96
CA LYS A 130 -38.73 9.93 -16.86
C LYS A 130 -38.38 8.63 -16.13
N MET A 131 -39.40 7.80 -15.88
CA MET A 131 -39.23 6.49 -15.26
C MET A 131 -38.38 5.57 -16.16
N MET A 132 -38.62 5.56 -17.46
CA MET A 132 -37.88 4.73 -18.42
C MET A 132 -36.38 5.08 -18.45
N ILE A 133 -36.06 6.37 -18.46
CA ILE A 133 -34.67 6.85 -18.40
C ILE A 133 -34.00 6.41 -17.09
N MET A 134 -34.70 6.54 -15.96
CA MET A 134 -34.18 6.09 -14.66
C MET A 134 -33.95 4.56 -14.63
N VAL A 135 -34.84 3.75 -15.23
CA VAL A 135 -34.63 2.29 -15.33
C VAL A 135 -33.33 2.00 -16.07
N VAL A 136 -33.13 2.60 -17.24
CA VAL A 136 -31.92 2.39 -18.05
C VAL A 136 -30.67 2.79 -17.25
N LEU A 137 -30.69 3.93 -16.58
CA LEU A 137 -29.58 4.40 -15.73
C LEU A 137 -29.23 3.41 -14.62
N VAL A 138 -30.22 2.82 -13.96
CA VAL A 138 -30.00 1.85 -12.88
C VAL A 138 -29.42 0.53 -13.42
N TYR A 139 -29.85 0.09 -14.60
CA TYR A 139 -29.27 -1.09 -15.25
C TYR A 139 -27.82 -0.87 -15.70
N PHE A 140 -27.49 0.35 -16.13
CA PHE A 140 -26.14 0.71 -16.58
C PHE A 140 -25.22 1.24 -15.49
N SER A 141 -25.68 1.42 -14.25
CA SER A 141 -24.89 2.11 -13.22
C SER A 141 -23.55 1.43 -12.94
N LEU A 142 -23.51 0.09 -12.83
CA LEU A 142 -22.26 -0.65 -12.65
C LEU A 142 -21.29 -0.47 -13.84
N SER A 143 -21.82 -0.43 -15.06
CA SER A 143 -21.01 -0.24 -16.27
C SER A 143 -20.40 1.16 -16.32
N ILE A 144 -21.16 2.19 -15.93
CA ILE A 144 -20.69 3.58 -15.89
C ILE A 144 -19.62 3.74 -14.79
N THR A 145 -19.85 3.16 -13.61
CA THR A 145 -18.86 3.19 -12.52
C THR A 145 -17.58 2.48 -12.91
N GLY A 146 -17.65 1.31 -13.56
CA GLY A 146 -16.47 0.62 -14.07
C GLY A 146 -15.69 1.47 -15.06
N PHE A 147 -16.37 2.05 -16.04
CA PHE A 147 -15.75 2.95 -17.02
C PHE A 147 -15.09 4.18 -16.37
N MET A 148 -15.72 4.78 -15.35
CA MET A 148 -15.10 5.88 -14.61
C MET A 148 -13.85 5.45 -13.84
N ILE A 149 -13.85 4.26 -13.23
CA ILE A 149 -12.67 3.72 -12.54
C ILE A 149 -11.54 3.46 -13.54
N ASP A 150 -11.83 2.89 -14.70
CA ASP A 150 -10.85 2.63 -15.75
C ASP A 150 -10.19 3.93 -16.22
N ILE A 151 -10.96 4.99 -16.44
CA ILE A 151 -10.43 6.33 -16.78
C ILE A 151 -9.57 6.88 -15.65
N ALA A 152 -10.03 6.80 -14.40
CA ALA A 152 -9.30 7.30 -13.25
C ALA A 152 -7.94 6.58 -13.11
N GLN A 153 -7.89 5.28 -13.33
CA GLN A 153 -6.65 4.50 -13.32
C GLN A 153 -5.73 4.86 -14.51
N ALA A 154 -6.28 5.05 -15.71
CA ALA A 154 -5.51 5.46 -16.87
C ALA A 154 -4.84 6.83 -16.66
N VAL A 155 -5.55 7.78 -16.06
CA VAL A 155 -5.01 9.10 -15.70
C VAL A 155 -4.00 9.00 -14.56
N MET A 156 -4.18 8.08 -13.61
CA MET A 156 -3.24 7.88 -12.50
C MET A 156 -1.92 7.23 -12.94
N LEU A 157 -1.95 6.37 -13.96
CA LEU A 157 -0.78 5.63 -14.46
C LEU A 157 -0.03 6.35 -15.60
N THR A 158 -0.60 7.42 -16.15
CA THR A 158 0.03 8.29 -17.16
C THR A 158 0.70 9.48 -16.50
#